data_AF-W6TF04-F1
#
_entry.id   AF-W6TF04-F1
#
_cell.length_a   1.000
_cell.length_b   1.000
_cell.length_c   1.000
_cell.angle_alpha   90.00
_cell.angle_beta   90.00
_cell.angle_gamma   90.00
#
_symmetry.space_group_name_H-M   'P 1'
#
loop_
_entity.id
_entity.type
_entity.pdbx_description
1 polymer ?
#
loop_
_entity_poly.entity_id
_entity_poly.type
_entity_poly.pdbx_seq_one_letter_code
_entity_poly.pdbx_strand_id
1 'polypeptide(L)'
;MKMEKKVEGKLRVVIIMVMMMVMMGCNSGGKDPEKVFLSDIANLGKGFLDVFVSFGDMITGTLGIKAETKKSEIGAYFSKIENTMKIVKGKLGKILEEHGSYEKVKGKVEEFIGKISKIEEGAKEAAKGATTDTVVGNAKKEGQDAVSAESESVNSLVRGI
;
A
#
# COMPACT_ATOMS: atom_id res chain seq x y z
N MET A 1 -3.42 -48.71 -60.71
CA MET A 1 -3.52 -47.35 -61.28
C MET A 1 -4.61 -46.44 -60.70
N LYS A 2 -5.93 -46.75 -60.74
CA LYS A 2 -6.96 -45.81 -60.21
C LYS A 2 -6.98 -45.66 -58.68
N MET A 3 -6.58 -46.70 -57.93
CA MET A 3 -6.49 -46.64 -56.47
C MET A 3 -5.26 -45.86 -55.99
N GLU A 4 -4.13 -45.99 -56.67
CA GLU A 4 -2.86 -45.30 -56.31
C GLU A 4 -2.98 -43.78 -56.43
N LYS A 5 -3.58 -43.27 -57.51
CA LYS A 5 -3.81 -41.82 -57.68
C LYS A 5 -4.74 -41.21 -56.62
N LYS A 6 -5.68 -42.01 -56.07
CA LYS A 6 -6.60 -41.56 -55.01
C LYS A 6 -5.92 -41.51 -53.64
N VAL A 7 -4.95 -42.40 -53.40
CA VAL A 7 -4.12 -42.41 -52.19
C VAL A 7 -3.09 -41.28 -52.23
N GLU A 8 -2.45 -41.04 -53.38
CA GLU A 8 -1.51 -39.91 -53.56
C GLU A 8 -2.19 -38.55 -53.39
N GLY A 9 -3.40 -38.37 -53.93
CA GLY A 9 -4.17 -37.14 -53.75
C GLY A 9 -4.52 -36.88 -52.29
N LYS A 10 -4.94 -37.90 -51.54
CA LYS A 10 -5.21 -37.79 -50.10
C LYS A 10 -3.94 -37.51 -49.29
N LEU A 11 -2.83 -38.20 -49.60
CA LEU A 11 -1.56 -38.00 -48.91
C LEU A 11 -0.99 -36.59 -49.18
N ARG A 12 -1.09 -36.08 -50.42
CA ARG A 12 -0.71 -34.70 -50.76
C ARG A 12 -1.56 -33.67 -50.02
N VAL A 13 -2.88 -33.87 -49.89
CA VAL A 13 -3.75 -32.97 -49.13
C VAL A 13 -3.39 -32.97 -47.65
N VAL A 14 -3.10 -34.13 -47.06
CA VAL A 14 -2.65 -34.22 -45.66
C VAL A 14 -1.31 -33.52 -45.47
N ILE A 15 -0.33 -33.72 -46.36
CA ILE A 15 0.97 -33.04 -46.27
C ILE A 15 0.82 -31.52 -46.41
N ILE A 16 -0.04 -31.03 -47.30
CA ILE A 16 -0.31 -29.60 -47.45
C ILE A 16 -1.02 -29.03 -46.21
N MET A 17 -1.99 -29.75 -45.63
CA MET A 17 -2.64 -29.32 -44.37
C MET A 17 -1.64 -29.28 -43.21
N VAL A 18 -0.78 -30.29 -43.08
CA VAL A 18 0.26 -30.32 -42.04
C VAL A 18 1.27 -29.19 -42.27
N MET A 19 1.71 -28.93 -43.51
CA MET A 19 2.58 -27.79 -43.81
C MET A 19 1.93 -26.43 -43.51
N MET A 20 0.64 -26.25 -43.81
CA MET A 20 -0.08 -25.01 -43.49
C MET A 20 -0.26 -24.81 -41.97
N MET A 21 -0.48 -25.89 -41.20
CA MET A 21 -0.52 -25.83 -39.73
C MET A 21 0.85 -25.50 -39.12
N VAL A 22 1.95 -26.00 -39.70
CA VAL A 22 3.32 -25.71 -39.23
C VAL A 22 3.76 -24.29 -39.60
N MET A 23 3.32 -23.76 -40.74
CA MET A 23 3.63 -22.38 -41.18
C MET A 23 2.86 -21.30 -40.40
N MET A 24 1.80 -21.64 -39.67
CA MET A 24 1.13 -20.73 -38.73
C MET A 24 1.80 -20.71 -37.34
N GLY A 25 2.90 -21.44 -37.14
CA GLY A 25 3.58 -21.64 -35.85
C GLY A 25 4.52 -20.53 -35.37
N CYS A 26 4.60 -19.38 -36.03
CA CYS A 26 5.35 -18.22 -35.54
C CYS A 26 4.56 -16.91 -35.64
N ASN A 27 3.28 -16.93 -35.25
CA ASN A 27 2.62 -15.70 -34.79
C ASN A 27 2.76 -15.58 -33.27
N SER A 28 3.96 -15.83 -32.74
CA SER A 28 4.29 -15.57 -31.36
C SER A 28 4.36 -14.05 -31.19
N GLY A 29 3.21 -13.42 -31.06
CA GLY A 29 3.03 -12.13 -30.37
C GLY A 29 3.40 -12.23 -28.88
N GLY A 30 4.43 -13.01 -28.55
CA GLY A 30 5.02 -13.07 -27.23
C GLY A 30 5.70 -11.74 -26.99
N LYS A 31 5.30 -11.06 -25.92
CA LYS A 31 5.96 -9.82 -25.50
C LYS A 31 7.44 -10.12 -25.30
N ASP A 32 8.26 -9.26 -25.90
CA ASP A 32 9.71 -9.22 -25.69
C ASP A 32 10.01 -9.26 -24.17
N PRO A 33 10.72 -10.30 -23.68
CA PRO A 33 10.98 -10.49 -22.25
C PRO A 33 11.64 -9.27 -21.59
N GLU A 34 12.50 -8.56 -22.34
CA GLU A 34 13.16 -7.35 -21.85
C GLU A 34 12.16 -6.22 -21.64
N LYS A 35 11.22 -6.05 -22.58
CA LYS A 35 10.15 -5.04 -22.47
C LYS A 35 9.18 -5.36 -21.33
N VAL A 36 8.88 -6.63 -21.09
CA VAL A 36 8.04 -7.05 -19.95
C VAL A 36 8.75 -6.72 -18.64
N PHE A 37 10.02 -7.10 -18.52
CA PHE A 37 10.80 -6.84 -17.31
C PHE A 37 10.95 -5.34 -17.00
N LEU A 38 11.27 -4.52 -18.02
CA LEU A 38 11.36 -3.07 -17.85
C LEU A 38 10.00 -2.45 -17.48
N SER A 39 8.91 -2.94 -18.07
CA SER A 39 7.56 -2.50 -17.73
C SER A 39 7.20 -2.86 -16.28
N ASP A 40 7.56 -4.04 -15.81
CA ASP A 40 7.30 -4.47 -14.43
C ASP A 40 8.05 -3.59 -13.42
N ILE A 41 9.34 -3.31 -13.68
CA ILE A 41 10.14 -2.39 -12.83
C ILE A 41 9.54 -0.99 -12.83
N ALA A 42 9.11 -0.47 -13.99
CA ALA A 42 8.51 0.85 -14.08
C ALA A 42 7.18 0.94 -13.29
N ASN A 43 6.33 -0.07 -13.40
CA ASN A 43 5.06 -0.16 -12.66
C ASN A 43 5.30 -0.30 -11.15
N LEU A 44 6.27 -1.12 -10.74
CA LEU A 44 6.68 -1.27 -9.35
C LEU A 44 7.19 0.07 -8.77
N GLY A 45 8.05 0.78 -9.51
CA GLY A 45 8.54 2.10 -9.13
C GLY A 45 7.42 3.12 -8.98
N LYS A 46 6.44 3.11 -9.89
CA LYS A 46 5.24 3.96 -9.80
C LYS A 46 4.40 3.63 -8.55
N GLY A 47 4.21 2.35 -8.23
CA GLY A 47 3.51 1.93 -7.02
C GLY A 47 4.18 2.44 -5.74
N PHE A 48 5.51 2.32 -5.64
CA PHE A 48 6.25 2.83 -4.50
C PHE A 48 6.27 4.36 -4.43
N LEU A 49 6.30 5.06 -5.55
CA LEU A 49 6.15 6.52 -5.58
C LEU A 49 4.80 6.95 -5.01
N ASP A 50 3.72 6.26 -5.37
CA ASP A 50 2.37 6.55 -4.84
C ASP A 50 2.26 6.28 -3.31
N VAL A 51 2.96 5.26 -2.82
CA VAL A 51 3.15 5.06 -1.37
C VAL A 51 3.91 6.23 -0.74
N PHE A 52 5.01 6.68 -1.34
CA PHE A 52 5.83 7.77 -0.83
C PHE A 52 5.06 9.09 -0.77
N VAL A 53 4.29 9.42 -1.81
CA VAL A 53 3.45 10.62 -1.85
C VAL A 53 2.43 10.64 -0.72
N SER A 54 1.84 9.49 -0.35
CA SER A 54 0.92 9.42 0.80
C SER A 54 1.55 9.82 2.13
N PHE A 55 2.85 9.61 2.33
CA PHE A 55 3.55 10.15 3.50
C PHE A 55 3.74 11.67 3.41
N GLY A 56 3.93 12.21 2.21
CA GLY A 56 4.02 13.66 1.96
C GLY A 56 2.74 14.40 2.39
N ASP A 57 1.57 13.87 2.03
CA ASP A 57 0.26 14.43 2.39
C ASP A 57 0.02 14.47 3.92
N MET A 58 0.69 13.61 4.67
CA MET A 58 0.67 13.62 6.13
C MET A 58 1.51 14.79 6.68
N ILE A 59 2.75 14.96 6.19
CA ILE A 59 3.76 15.91 6.70
C ILE A 59 3.33 17.38 6.54
N THR A 60 2.50 17.70 5.55
CA THR A 60 1.98 19.08 5.36
C THR A 60 1.13 19.60 6.53
N GLY A 61 0.74 18.74 7.47
CA GLY A 61 0.04 19.09 8.70
C GLY A 61 0.89 18.93 9.95
N THR A 62 2.08 19.55 10.01
CA THR A 62 2.90 19.58 11.23
C THR A 62 2.06 20.07 12.41
N LEU A 63 2.07 19.33 13.52
CA LEU A 63 1.33 19.70 14.72
C LEU A 63 1.93 20.99 15.32
N GLY A 64 1.33 22.13 15.00
CA GLY A 64 1.67 23.42 15.59
C GLY A 64 0.87 23.62 16.88
N ILE A 65 1.53 23.52 18.03
CA ILE A 65 0.90 23.79 19.33
C ILE A 65 0.96 25.30 19.59
N LYS A 66 -0.20 25.92 19.80
CA LYS A 66 -0.39 27.33 20.17
C LYS A 66 -1.18 27.43 21.48
N ALA A 67 -1.37 28.66 21.97
CA ALA A 67 -2.07 28.91 23.22
C ALA A 67 -3.53 28.45 23.18
N GLU A 68 -4.16 28.43 22.01
CA GLU A 68 -5.55 28.05 21.80
C GLU A 68 -5.74 26.58 21.37
N THR A 69 -4.65 25.82 21.18
CA THR A 69 -4.72 24.44 20.70
C THR A 69 -5.46 23.56 21.72
N LYS A 70 -6.52 22.91 21.25
CA LYS A 70 -7.31 21.97 22.04
C LYS A 70 -6.65 20.60 22.10
N LYS A 71 -6.90 19.85 23.18
CA LYS A 71 -6.48 18.45 23.27
C LYS A 71 -7.08 17.61 22.13
N SER A 72 -8.32 17.86 21.71
CA SER A 72 -8.96 17.20 20.57
C SER A 72 -8.20 17.36 19.25
N GLU A 73 -7.45 18.47 19.06
CA GLU A 73 -6.57 18.64 17.89
C GLU A 73 -5.34 17.71 17.95
N ILE A 74 -4.84 17.42 19.16
CA ILE A 74 -3.77 16.42 19.36
C ILE A 74 -4.30 15.02 19.02
N GLY A 75 -5.51 14.68 19.48
CA GLY A 75 -6.16 13.41 19.13
C GLY A 75 -6.37 13.28 17.63
N ALA A 76 -6.86 14.34 16.97
CA ALA A 76 -7.04 14.38 15.52
C ALA A 76 -5.72 14.19 14.74
N TYR A 77 -4.61 14.73 15.25
CA TYR A 77 -3.29 14.50 14.66
C TYR A 77 -2.89 13.02 14.69
N PHE A 78 -3.06 12.35 15.83
CA PHE A 78 -2.81 10.90 15.91
C PHE A 78 -3.77 10.09 15.02
N SER A 79 -5.05 10.46 14.94
CA SER A 79 -5.98 9.84 13.99
C SER A 79 -5.55 10.05 12.53
N LYS A 80 -4.95 11.20 12.17
CA LYS A 80 -4.39 11.42 10.84
C LYS A 80 -3.22 10.46 10.56
N ILE A 81 -2.35 10.22 11.54
CA ILE A 81 -1.26 9.23 11.44
C ILE A 81 -1.84 7.83 11.25
N GLU A 82 -2.81 7.41 12.08
CA GLU A 82 -3.50 6.11 11.95
C GLU A 82 -4.04 5.91 10.53
N ASN A 83 -4.80 6.88 10.02
CA ASN A 83 -5.40 6.80 8.70
C ASN A 83 -4.35 6.75 7.58
N THR A 84 -3.25 7.49 7.71
CA THR A 84 -2.14 7.44 6.74
C THR A 84 -1.52 6.05 6.71
N MET A 85 -1.26 5.45 7.89
CA MET A 85 -0.70 4.10 7.98
C MET A 85 -1.62 3.05 7.35
N LYS A 86 -2.94 3.16 7.56
CA LYS A 86 -3.95 2.30 6.89
C LYS A 86 -3.88 2.40 5.37
N ILE A 87 -3.85 3.62 4.84
CA ILE A 87 -3.77 3.87 3.40
C ILE A 87 -2.48 3.27 2.83
N VAL A 88 -1.34 3.52 3.48
CA VAL A 88 -0.05 2.99 3.02
C VAL A 88 -0.03 1.47 3.03
N LYS A 89 -0.53 0.81 4.08
CA LYS A 89 -0.63 -0.66 4.09
C LYS A 89 -1.50 -1.19 2.96
N GLY A 90 -2.63 -0.54 2.69
CA GLY A 90 -3.48 -0.90 1.55
C GLY A 90 -2.74 -0.80 0.21
N LYS A 91 -1.97 0.27 -0.01
CA LYS A 91 -1.16 0.44 -1.22
C LYS A 91 -0.02 -0.58 -1.32
N LEU A 92 0.68 -0.86 -0.22
CA LEU A 92 1.73 -1.88 -0.17
C LEU A 92 1.16 -3.30 -0.39
N GLY A 93 -0.05 -3.58 0.11
CA GLY A 93 -0.77 -4.82 -0.17
C GLY A 93 -1.03 -5.02 -1.66
N LYS A 94 -1.48 -3.97 -2.37
CA LYS A 94 -1.65 -4.02 -3.84
C LYS A 94 -0.34 -4.30 -4.56
N ILE A 95 0.78 -3.70 -4.12
CA ILE A 95 2.11 -3.99 -4.68
C ILE A 95 2.47 -5.47 -4.49
N LEU A 96 2.12 -6.09 -3.37
CA LEU A 96 2.34 -7.52 -3.15
C LEU A 96 1.46 -8.40 -4.05
N GLU A 97 0.21 -8.00 -4.28
CA GLU A 97 -0.71 -8.73 -5.17
C GLU A 97 -0.23 -8.68 -6.63
N GLU A 98 0.23 -7.52 -7.10
CA GLU A 98 0.63 -7.29 -8.49
C GLU A 98 2.08 -7.72 -8.79
N HIS A 99 2.98 -7.59 -7.81
CA HIS A 99 4.43 -7.77 -7.98
C HIS A 99 5.09 -8.70 -6.95
N GLY A 100 4.29 -9.49 -6.21
CA GLY A 100 4.79 -10.41 -5.18
C GLY A 100 5.63 -11.58 -5.69
N SER A 101 5.78 -11.74 -7.01
CA SER A 101 6.67 -12.73 -7.64
C SER A 101 8.15 -12.45 -7.36
N TYR A 102 8.52 -11.19 -7.05
CA TYR A 102 9.88 -10.82 -6.67
C TYR A 102 10.11 -11.06 -5.17
N GLU A 103 10.65 -12.23 -4.81
CA GLU A 103 10.79 -12.67 -3.40
C GLU A 103 11.45 -11.64 -2.48
N LYS A 104 12.53 -10.99 -2.93
CA LYS A 104 13.23 -9.96 -2.14
C LYS A 104 12.36 -8.73 -1.88
N VAL A 105 11.57 -8.32 -2.87
CA VAL A 105 10.64 -7.18 -2.74
C VAL A 105 9.53 -7.57 -1.80
N LYS A 106 8.93 -8.74 -1.99
CA LYS A 106 7.88 -9.29 -1.13
C LYS A 106 8.30 -9.29 0.33
N GLY A 107 9.44 -9.91 0.66
CA GLY A 107 9.90 -9.98 2.05
C GLY A 107 10.14 -8.60 2.68
N LYS A 108 10.64 -7.63 1.91
CA LYS A 108 10.84 -6.25 2.42
C LYS A 108 9.55 -5.49 2.59
N VAL A 109 8.57 -5.67 1.70
CA VAL A 109 7.26 -5.05 1.81
C VAL A 109 6.48 -5.63 3.00
N GLU A 110 6.52 -6.95 3.21
CA GLU A 110 5.91 -7.61 4.37
C GLU A 110 6.55 -7.13 5.70
N GLU A 111 7.88 -7.07 5.75
CA GLU A 111 8.62 -6.51 6.90
C GLU A 111 8.17 -5.06 7.20
N PHE A 112 8.02 -4.25 6.15
CA PHE A 112 7.61 -2.86 6.28
C PHE A 112 6.15 -2.70 6.71
N ILE A 113 5.22 -3.50 6.15
CA ILE A 113 3.81 -3.54 6.59
C ILE A 113 3.74 -3.90 8.08
N GLY A 114 4.56 -4.84 8.56
CA GLY A 114 4.63 -5.19 9.98
C GLY A 114 5.02 -4.01 10.87
N LYS A 115 5.99 -3.19 10.44
CA LYS A 115 6.38 -1.95 11.15
C LYS A 115 5.25 -0.92 11.13
N ILE A 116 4.62 -0.70 9.97
CA ILE A 116 3.53 0.26 9.82
C ILE A 116 2.31 -0.11 10.67
N SER A 117 1.97 -1.39 10.80
CA SER A 117 0.86 -1.84 11.65
C SER A 117 1.06 -1.43 13.12
N LYS A 118 2.28 -1.50 13.64
CA LYS A 118 2.57 -1.05 15.01
C LYS A 118 2.37 0.46 15.16
N ILE A 119 2.74 1.25 14.15
CA ILE A 119 2.55 2.71 14.16
C ILE A 119 1.06 3.05 14.08
N GLU A 120 0.28 2.33 13.26
CA GLU A 120 -1.18 2.50 13.21
C GLU A 120 -1.81 2.22 14.58
N GLU A 121 -1.47 1.10 15.20
CA GLU A 121 -2.02 0.70 16.50
C GLU A 121 -1.65 1.69 17.60
N GLY A 122 -0.38 2.12 17.65
CA GLY A 122 0.07 3.14 18.61
C GLY A 122 -0.63 4.48 18.42
N ALA A 123 -0.73 4.97 17.17
CA ALA A 123 -1.44 6.21 16.86
C ALA A 123 -2.93 6.12 17.21
N LYS A 124 -3.57 4.99 16.92
CA LYS A 124 -4.97 4.75 17.30
C LYS A 124 -5.17 4.78 18.81
N GLU A 125 -4.23 4.23 19.58
CA GLU A 125 -4.29 4.26 21.05
C GLU A 125 -4.05 5.67 21.60
N ALA A 126 -3.02 6.37 21.09
CA ALA A 126 -2.71 7.73 21.50
C ALA A 126 -3.85 8.72 21.21
N ALA A 127 -4.56 8.55 20.09
CA ALA A 127 -5.71 9.38 19.73
C ALA A 127 -6.83 9.37 20.77
N LYS A 128 -7.04 8.23 21.45
CA LYS A 128 -8.06 8.10 22.52
C LYS A 128 -7.74 8.97 23.74
N GLY A 129 -6.46 9.23 23.98
CA GLY A 129 -6.03 9.98 25.15
C GLY A 129 -6.16 11.50 25.02
N ALA A 130 -6.58 12.02 23.85
CA ALA A 130 -6.69 13.47 23.64
C ALA A 130 -7.99 13.82 22.90
N THR A 131 -9.14 13.64 23.54
CA THR A 131 -10.48 13.78 22.91
C THR A 131 -11.25 15.02 23.34
N THR A 132 -10.75 15.76 24.33
CA THR A 132 -11.49 16.88 24.94
C THR A 132 -11.17 18.20 24.27
N ASP A 133 -12.13 19.13 24.29
CA ASP A 133 -11.97 20.49 23.75
C ASP A 133 -11.22 21.44 24.71
N THR A 134 -10.66 20.91 25.80
CA THR A 134 -9.85 21.70 26.73
C THR A 134 -8.50 22.03 26.08
N VAL A 135 -8.05 23.26 26.25
CA VAL A 135 -6.74 23.72 25.77
C VAL A 135 -5.59 22.96 26.46
N VAL A 136 -4.52 22.65 25.72
CA VAL A 136 -3.37 21.87 26.22
C VAL A 136 -2.68 22.53 27.43
N GLY A 137 -2.69 23.87 27.50
CA GLY A 137 -2.17 24.66 28.61
C GLY A 137 -3.24 25.33 29.48
N ASN A 138 -4.36 24.66 29.77
CA ASN A 138 -5.46 25.23 30.55
C ASN A 138 -5.12 25.42 32.05
N ALA A 139 -4.25 26.37 32.37
CA ALA A 139 -3.91 26.77 33.73
C ALA A 139 -5.11 27.47 34.38
N LYS A 140 -5.42 27.09 35.63
CA LYS A 140 -6.49 27.71 36.40
C LYS A 140 -6.08 29.10 36.90
N LYS A 141 -7.04 30.01 36.99
CA LYS A 141 -6.85 31.33 37.59
C LYS A 141 -6.81 31.21 39.13
N GLU A 142 -6.27 32.22 39.80
CA GLU A 142 -6.30 32.30 41.27
C GLU A 142 -7.73 32.11 41.81
N GLY A 143 -7.85 31.35 42.89
CA GLY A 143 -9.13 31.03 43.53
C GLY A 143 -9.93 29.88 42.89
N GLN A 144 -9.37 29.16 41.91
CA GLN A 144 -9.98 27.93 41.37
C GLN A 144 -9.19 26.67 41.77
N ASP A 145 -9.88 25.65 42.27
CA ASP A 145 -9.28 24.37 42.68
C ASP A 145 -8.67 23.62 41.51
N ALA A 146 -7.46 23.07 41.64
CA ALA A 146 -6.87 22.22 40.60
C ALA A 146 -7.72 20.96 40.34
N VAL A 147 -7.74 20.49 39.09
CA VAL A 147 -8.39 19.22 38.72
C VAL A 147 -7.30 18.29 38.23
N SER A 148 -7.27 17.08 38.79
CA SER A 148 -6.36 16.02 38.35
C SER A 148 -6.58 15.67 36.89
N ALA A 149 -5.51 15.27 36.21
CA ALA A 149 -5.62 14.71 34.87
C ALA A 149 -6.43 13.40 34.90
N GLU A 150 -7.15 13.14 33.82
CA GLU A 150 -7.93 11.93 33.63
C GLU A 150 -6.96 10.76 33.34
N SER A 151 -6.95 9.76 34.22
CA SER A 151 -5.92 8.71 34.24
C SER A 151 -5.96 7.84 32.98
N GLU A 152 -7.15 7.53 32.45
CA GLU A 152 -7.31 6.70 31.26
C GLU A 152 -6.77 7.45 30.03
N SER A 153 -7.06 8.75 29.91
CA SER A 153 -6.50 9.64 28.88
C SER A 153 -4.97 9.64 28.90
N VAL A 154 -4.36 9.84 30.07
CA VAL A 154 -2.89 9.86 30.21
C VAL A 154 -2.29 8.49 29.86
N ASN A 155 -2.89 7.40 30.36
CA ASN A 155 -2.41 6.05 30.08
C ASN A 155 -2.50 5.69 28.60
N SER A 156 -3.56 6.13 27.90
CA SER A 156 -3.74 5.88 26.47
C SER A 156 -2.67 6.61 25.64
N LEU A 157 -2.40 7.89 25.96
CA LEU A 157 -1.34 8.66 25.30
C LEU A 157 0.04 8.02 25.49
N VAL A 158 0.40 7.68 26.73
CA VAL A 158 1.73 7.13 27.05
C VAL A 158 1.94 5.74 26.46
N ARG A 159 0.89 4.91 26.39
CA ARG A 159 1.00 3.57 25.78
C ARG A 159 1.02 3.61 24.26
N GLY A 160 0.34 4.58 23.65
CA GLY A 160 0.28 4.72 22.21
C GLY A 160 1.57 5.27 21.58
N ILE A 161 2.32 6.09 22.30
CA ILE A 161 3.62 6.66 21.90
C ILE A 161 4.75 5.66 22.15
#